data_AF-A0AAJ0B7L9-F1
#
_entry.id   AF-A0AAJ0B7L9-F1
#
_cell.length_a   1.000
_cell.length_b   1.000
_cell.length_c   1.000
_cell.angle_alpha   90.00
_cell.angle_beta   90.00
_cell.angle_gamma   90.00
#
_symmetry.space_group_name_H-M   'P 1'
#
loop_
_entity.id
_entity.type
_entity.pdbx_description
1 polymer ?
#
loop_
_entity_poly.entity_id
_entity_poly.type
_entity_poly.pdbx_seq_one_letter_code
_entity_poly.pdbx_strand_id
1 'polypeptide(L)'
;MSHLWGITSFFIHQSRSTNVRRSGFYHQTQALLRNAESSASMLWTLLKIIQRWRSKEVGAIRGSLALMASAVSHLALLTAATILSSQVLSAGDEVQVRGDQCGWMTFNGTQDDSSLQLDFSIASGMVATWTADQVQKYANACYNNATSLADSATCKFYTRNSLPLAVDGEVPCPFSSRICGTQKAMHVDTGYIDSQRDLGINTPPESAIRFRKTLTCAPILAEERFSSGNWSTNAPANFSTIPGDRYWYYYLGPSQNGNFTWVMNEFSLQSWTAPPYGLGCSLFNQVGPSGFQPIPDLQVNNSDLTLLFLTNTAVYPQKVDDPWYNATGSEQLEDGQTIFFSNRVLSTMACMEQYQFCNATACAALNGLNAYLTNNSGILQPGTPELNLNDVQKGVLNLVWSAAQGTTIFEGVGTLGTKLLVAQQYLINVDGSNRVSAPLPSTLWQDEVRNMANLMLAGLQRIVLDFVSPPDIPVTTVLRGTVSARDYITDAGPEFQETKAICNSVRIRDGTAYYNFSVAGLCVILSVGSAVMLINTFCVPNVVFWIRRRILKEETHSRCAKQAWLESHWLYLLRAVSERGKNGGVRWDVEKDGGIPVTRGNTIGFRGTDMWGPLPEKCV
;
A
#
# COMPACT_ATOMS: atom_id res chain seq x y z
N MET A 1 -32.70 7.46 13.19
CA MET A 1 -32.74 8.90 13.54
C MET A 1 -34.15 9.48 13.54
N SER A 2 -34.99 9.28 12.51
CA SER A 2 -36.42 9.66 12.55
C SER A 2 -37.15 9.10 13.78
N HIS A 3 -36.88 7.85 14.13
CA HIS A 3 -37.42 7.21 15.34
C HIS A 3 -37.00 7.92 16.63
N LEU A 4 -35.75 8.40 16.75
CA LEU A 4 -35.28 9.15 17.93
C LEU A 4 -36.04 10.48 18.10
N TRP A 5 -36.29 11.16 16.98
CA TRP A 5 -37.14 12.34 16.96
C TRP A 5 -38.58 12.03 17.38
N GLY A 6 -39.14 10.89 16.95
CA GLY A 6 -40.45 10.41 17.38
C GLY A 6 -40.54 10.22 18.90
N ILE A 7 -39.52 9.61 19.51
CA ILE A 7 -39.40 9.45 20.96
C ILE A 7 -39.34 10.82 21.67
N THR A 8 -38.48 11.71 21.17
CA THR A 8 -38.31 13.06 21.74
C THR A 8 -39.62 13.85 21.67
N SER A 9 -40.29 13.83 20.52
CA SER A 9 -41.57 14.49 20.31
C SER A 9 -42.67 13.91 21.19
N PHE A 10 -42.66 12.60 21.43
CA PHE A 10 -43.56 11.96 22.39
C PHE A 10 -43.36 12.51 23.80
N PHE A 11 -42.13 12.53 24.32
CA PHE A 11 -41.89 13.02 25.67
C PHE A 11 -42.20 14.52 25.83
N ILE A 12 -41.86 15.34 24.84
CA ILE A 12 -42.19 16.77 24.83
C ILE A 12 -43.71 16.98 24.77
N HIS A 13 -44.42 16.19 23.97
CA HIS A 13 -45.88 16.24 23.91
C HIS A 13 -46.48 15.85 25.28
N GLN A 14 -46.01 14.74 25.85
CA GLN A 14 -46.48 14.24 27.14
C GLN A 14 -46.22 15.22 28.29
N SER A 15 -45.06 15.89 28.33
CA SER A 15 -44.74 16.86 29.38
C SER A 15 -45.55 18.15 29.27
N ARG A 16 -45.94 18.53 28.04
CA ARG A 16 -46.74 19.73 27.79
C ARG A 16 -48.25 19.50 27.91
N SER A 17 -48.71 18.25 27.88
CA SER A 17 -50.13 17.88 27.91
C SER A 17 -50.82 18.41 29.18
N THR A 18 -52.04 18.95 29.06
CA THR A 18 -52.76 19.55 30.20
C THR A 18 -54.27 19.52 29.99
N ASN A 19 -55.03 19.40 31.08
CA ASN A 19 -56.49 19.49 31.10
C ASN A 19 -57.03 20.93 31.12
N VAL A 20 -56.15 21.93 31.24
CA VAL A 20 -56.55 23.35 31.28
C VAL A 20 -56.84 23.85 29.86
N ARG A 21 -57.83 24.74 29.71
CA ARG A 21 -58.12 25.41 28.42
C ARG A 21 -56.89 26.18 27.95
N ARG A 22 -56.46 25.95 26.71
CA ARG A 22 -55.30 26.61 26.08
C ARG A 22 -55.69 27.20 24.72
N SER A 23 -54.82 28.04 24.18
CA SER A 23 -55.02 28.71 22.89
C SER A 23 -54.94 27.74 21.70
N GLY A 24 -55.50 28.14 20.56
CA GLY A 24 -55.38 27.37 19.31
C GLY A 24 -53.93 27.12 18.89
N PHE A 25 -53.03 28.07 19.16
CA PHE A 25 -51.59 27.92 18.99
C PHE A 25 -51.03 26.71 19.75
N TYR A 26 -51.40 26.53 21.03
CA TYR A 26 -50.96 25.39 21.83
C TYR A 26 -51.42 24.06 21.20
N HIS A 27 -52.68 23.96 20.79
CA HIS A 27 -53.22 22.74 20.17
C HIS A 27 -52.57 22.46 18.81
N GLN A 28 -52.26 23.47 18.00
CA GLN A 28 -51.49 23.31 16.76
C GLN A 28 -50.08 22.80 17.02
N THR A 29 -49.41 23.26 18.08
CA THR A 29 -48.07 22.75 18.45
C THR A 29 -48.11 21.31 18.96
N GLN A 30 -49.16 20.90 19.69
CA GLN A 30 -49.34 19.51 20.14
C GLN A 30 -49.63 18.57 18.96
N ALA A 31 -50.51 19.01 18.04
CA ALA A 31 -50.75 18.29 16.80
C ALA A 31 -49.48 18.15 15.96
N LEU A 32 -48.66 19.19 15.87
CA LEU A 32 -47.39 19.13 15.15
C LEU A 32 -46.40 18.14 15.79
N LEU A 33 -46.26 18.13 17.12
CA LEU A 33 -45.41 17.17 17.83
C LEU A 33 -45.81 15.70 17.57
N ARG A 34 -47.11 15.43 17.41
CA ARG A 34 -47.59 14.08 17.15
C ARG A 34 -47.34 13.59 15.72
N ASN A 35 -47.34 14.50 14.75
CA ASN A 35 -47.41 14.18 13.33
C ASN A 35 -46.17 14.61 12.52
N ALA A 36 -45.22 15.36 13.10
CA ALA A 36 -43.99 15.71 12.42
C ALA A 36 -43.06 14.49 12.26
N GLU A 37 -42.81 14.09 11.01
CA GLU A 37 -41.96 12.93 10.68
C GLU A 37 -40.47 13.16 10.95
N SER A 38 -40.03 14.43 10.99
CA SER A 38 -38.64 14.81 11.22
C SER A 38 -38.52 16.16 11.95
N SER A 39 -37.37 16.38 12.60
CA SER A 39 -37.06 17.65 13.26
C SER A 39 -37.00 18.83 12.26
N ALA A 40 -36.58 18.59 11.01
CA ALA A 40 -36.61 19.60 9.96
C ALA A 40 -38.04 20.01 9.58
N SER A 41 -38.94 19.03 9.39
CA SER A 41 -40.35 19.28 9.11
C SER A 41 -41.05 20.00 10.28
N MET A 42 -40.73 19.60 11.52
CA MET A 42 -41.17 20.30 12.73
C MET A 42 -40.74 21.76 12.72
N LEU A 43 -39.45 22.03 12.53
CA LEU A 43 -38.91 23.39 12.56
C LEU A 43 -39.55 24.27 11.49
N TRP A 44 -39.63 23.78 10.26
CA TRP A 44 -40.21 24.52 9.13
C TRP A 44 -41.69 24.83 9.35
N THR A 45 -42.46 23.84 9.79
CA THR A 45 -43.90 24.02 10.05
C THR A 45 -44.13 24.92 11.26
N LEU A 46 -43.30 24.81 12.30
CA LEU A 46 -43.38 25.67 13.48
C LEU A 46 -43.07 27.13 13.14
N LEU A 47 -42.10 27.41 12.26
CA LEU A 47 -41.83 28.76 11.76
C LEU A 47 -43.05 29.36 11.05
N LYS A 48 -43.75 28.59 10.21
CA LYS A 48 -45.00 29.00 9.57
C LYS A 48 -46.09 29.31 10.58
N ILE A 49 -46.24 28.47 11.62
CA ILE A 49 -47.21 28.70 12.71
C ILE A 49 -46.85 30.01 13.43
N ILE A 50 -45.59 30.20 13.85
CA ILE A 50 -45.15 31.43 14.53
C ILE A 50 -45.45 32.66 13.67
N GLN A 51 -45.14 32.62 12.37
CA GLN A 51 -45.39 33.74 11.47
C GLN A 51 -46.87 34.13 11.41
N ARG A 52 -47.79 33.15 11.43
CA ARG A 52 -49.24 33.40 11.42
C ARG A 52 -49.78 33.91 12.76
N TRP A 53 -49.17 33.50 13.87
CA TRP A 53 -49.60 33.89 15.22
C TRP A 53 -48.83 35.10 15.79
N ARG A 54 -47.84 35.66 15.06
CA ARG A 54 -46.95 36.73 15.55
C ARG A 54 -47.67 38.02 15.97
N SER A 55 -48.81 38.33 15.35
CA SER A 55 -49.63 39.52 15.65
C SER A 55 -50.76 39.25 16.64
N LYS A 56 -50.82 38.04 17.22
CA LYS A 56 -51.81 37.65 18.23
C LYS A 56 -51.14 37.64 19.61
N GLU A 57 -51.87 38.07 20.64
CA GLU A 57 -51.41 38.13 22.05
C GLU A 57 -51.29 36.74 22.72
N VAL A 58 -50.65 35.78 22.04
CA VAL A 58 -50.50 34.39 22.52
C VAL A 58 -49.05 34.04 22.86
N GLY A 59 -48.12 34.98 22.73
CA GLY A 59 -46.70 34.77 23.04
C GLY A 59 -46.04 33.70 22.16
N ALA A 60 -46.41 33.63 20.87
CA ALA A 60 -46.05 32.53 19.96
C ALA A 60 -44.52 32.29 19.83
N ILE A 61 -43.72 33.36 19.82
CA ILE A 61 -42.25 33.25 19.74
C ILE A 61 -41.70 32.61 21.01
N ARG A 62 -42.07 33.16 22.19
CA ARG A 62 -41.60 32.66 23.50
C ARG A 62 -42.07 31.23 23.76
N GLY A 63 -43.30 30.89 23.37
CA GLY A 63 -43.88 29.55 23.52
C GLY A 63 -43.31 28.46 22.60
N SER A 64 -42.62 28.87 21.53
CA SER A 64 -41.96 27.97 20.57
C SER A 64 -40.46 27.80 20.78
N LEU A 65 -39.80 28.67 21.56
CA LEU A 65 -38.34 28.64 21.75
C LEU A 65 -37.82 27.27 22.16
N ALA A 66 -38.44 26.61 23.14
CA ALA A 66 -38.03 25.29 23.59
C ALA A 66 -38.18 24.20 22.50
N LEU A 67 -39.22 24.30 21.66
CA LEU A 67 -39.46 23.36 20.56
C LEU A 67 -38.47 23.58 19.41
N MET A 68 -38.18 24.84 19.07
CA MET A 68 -37.17 25.20 18.09
C MET A 68 -35.79 24.76 18.57
N ALA A 69 -35.44 25.02 19.83
CA ALA A 69 -34.18 24.59 20.42
C ALA A 69 -34.03 23.06 20.38
N SER A 70 -35.08 22.31 20.72
CA SER A 70 -35.07 20.84 20.62
C SER A 70 -34.91 20.35 19.17
N ALA A 71 -35.64 20.92 18.21
CA ALA A 71 -35.54 20.55 16.80
C ALA A 71 -34.15 20.88 16.22
N VAL A 72 -33.60 22.06 16.51
CA VAL A 72 -32.26 22.47 16.10
C VAL A 72 -31.19 21.60 16.76
N SER A 73 -31.32 21.30 18.05
CA SER A 73 -30.39 20.41 18.75
C SER A 73 -30.40 19.01 18.15
N HIS A 74 -31.56 18.48 17.80
CA HIS A 74 -31.68 17.19 17.14
C HIS A 74 -31.06 17.21 15.72
N LEU A 75 -31.21 18.30 14.97
CA LEU A 75 -30.53 18.46 13.67
C LEU A 75 -29.01 18.54 13.83
N ALA A 76 -28.51 19.25 14.85
CA ALA A 76 -27.08 19.31 15.15
C ALA A 76 -26.52 17.95 15.58
N LEU A 77 -27.28 17.18 16.38
CA LEU A 77 -26.92 15.81 16.74
C LEU A 77 -26.95 14.88 15.53
N LEU A 78 -27.90 15.08 14.61
CA LEU A 78 -27.95 14.33 13.37
C LEU A 78 -26.72 14.59 12.50
N THR A 79 -26.34 15.84 12.29
CA THR A 79 -25.16 16.20 11.50
C THR A 79 -23.88 15.67 12.16
N ALA A 80 -23.74 15.82 13.47
CA ALA A 80 -22.62 15.28 14.23
C ALA A 80 -22.55 13.74 14.11
N ALA A 81 -23.66 13.04 14.28
CA ALA A 81 -23.72 11.59 14.15
C ALA A 81 -23.39 11.11 12.73
N THR A 82 -23.81 11.85 11.68
CA THR A 82 -23.45 11.51 10.30
C THR A 82 -21.95 11.68 10.03
N ILE A 83 -21.31 12.73 10.58
CA ILE A 83 -19.86 12.95 10.45
C ILE A 83 -19.08 11.87 11.22
N LEU A 84 -19.52 11.53 12.43
CA LEU A 84 -18.90 10.46 13.21
C LEU A 84 -19.10 9.09 12.53
N SER A 85 -20.24 8.86 11.87
CA SER A 85 -20.47 7.62 11.10
C SER A 85 -19.56 7.53 9.87
N SER A 86 -19.22 8.65 9.22
CA SER A 86 -18.26 8.61 8.10
C SER A 86 -16.83 8.30 8.56
N GLN A 87 -16.45 8.68 9.79
CA GLN A 87 -15.15 8.30 10.35
C GLN A 87 -15.02 6.79 10.58
N VAL A 88 -16.12 6.10 10.91
CA VAL A 88 -16.15 4.62 11.04
C VAL A 88 -15.83 3.92 9.72
N LEU A 89 -16.13 4.58 8.59
CA LEU A 89 -15.82 4.12 7.22
C LEU A 89 -14.45 4.59 6.70
N SER A 90 -13.74 5.44 7.46
CA SER A 90 -12.45 6.01 7.08
C SER A 90 -11.29 5.33 7.82
N ALA A 91 -11.31 4.00 7.98
CA ALA A 91 -10.33 3.28 8.80
C ALA A 91 -8.96 3.09 8.12
N GLY A 92 -8.60 3.98 7.18
CA GLY A 92 -7.35 3.97 6.42
C GLY A 92 -7.46 3.34 5.03
N ASP A 93 -6.46 3.59 4.20
CA ASP A 93 -6.26 3.02 2.86
C ASP A 93 -5.33 1.79 2.88
N GLU A 94 -4.79 1.41 4.05
CA GLU A 94 -3.92 0.26 4.22
C GLU A 94 -4.70 -1.04 4.36
N VAL A 95 -4.65 -1.92 3.37
CA VAL A 95 -5.34 -3.21 3.37
C VAL A 95 -4.37 -4.37 3.53
N GLN A 96 -4.82 -5.43 4.19
CA GLN A 96 -4.02 -6.65 4.38
C GLN A 96 -4.12 -7.53 3.13
N VAL A 97 -2.97 -7.93 2.60
CA VAL A 97 -2.90 -8.82 1.44
C VAL A 97 -3.17 -10.25 1.88
N ARG A 98 -4.00 -10.95 1.10
CA ARG A 98 -4.26 -12.37 1.25
C ARG A 98 -4.15 -13.03 -0.12
N GLY A 99 -3.03 -13.70 -0.36
CA GLY A 99 -2.84 -14.55 -1.54
C GLY A 99 -3.49 -15.92 -1.34
N ASP A 100 -3.80 -16.59 -2.47
CA ASP A 100 -4.25 -18.00 -2.46
C ASP A 100 -3.10 -18.96 -2.10
N GLN A 101 -1.87 -18.53 -2.39
CA GLN A 101 -0.61 -19.19 -2.03
C GLN A 101 0.36 -18.15 -1.50
N CYS A 102 1.31 -18.59 -0.67
CA CYS A 102 2.41 -17.79 -0.15
C CYS A 102 3.66 -18.68 -0.10
N GLY A 103 4.84 -18.09 -0.09
CA GLY A 103 6.08 -18.85 0.01
C GLY A 103 7.07 -18.55 -1.10
N TRP A 104 8.21 -19.21 -1.02
CA TRP A 104 9.25 -19.19 -2.03
C TRP A 104 9.10 -20.36 -2.99
N MET A 105 9.58 -20.19 -4.22
CA MET A 105 9.72 -21.32 -5.14
C MET A 105 10.72 -22.31 -4.54
N THR A 106 10.36 -23.58 -4.51
CA THR A 106 11.19 -24.65 -3.94
C THR A 106 11.48 -25.69 -5.00
N PHE A 107 12.74 -26.13 -5.09
CA PHE A 107 13.11 -27.23 -5.96
C PHE A 107 12.66 -28.56 -5.33
N ASN A 108 11.62 -29.17 -5.90
CA ASN A 108 11.07 -30.47 -5.49
C ASN A 108 11.67 -31.63 -6.32
N GLY A 109 12.99 -31.79 -6.29
CA GLY A 109 13.70 -32.87 -6.99
C GLY A 109 15.00 -33.28 -6.29
N THR A 110 15.63 -34.35 -6.76
CA THR A 110 17.02 -34.67 -6.40
C THR A 110 17.97 -33.86 -7.28
N GLN A 111 19.16 -33.50 -6.78
CA GLN A 111 20.16 -32.75 -7.57
C GLN A 111 20.60 -33.48 -8.85
N ASP A 112 20.35 -34.79 -8.96
CA ASP A 112 20.70 -35.58 -10.13
C ASP A 112 19.71 -35.45 -11.30
N ASP A 113 18.53 -34.84 -11.10
CA ASP A 113 17.56 -34.62 -12.20
C ASP A 113 17.84 -33.29 -12.92
N SER A 114 18.78 -33.34 -13.87
CA SER A 114 19.21 -32.18 -14.66
C SER A 114 18.06 -31.49 -15.41
N SER A 115 17.03 -32.23 -15.81
CA SER A 115 15.87 -31.68 -16.52
C SER A 115 14.90 -30.94 -15.60
N LEU A 116 14.59 -31.50 -14.43
CA LEU A 116 13.80 -30.78 -13.41
C LEU A 116 14.55 -29.56 -12.87
N GLN A 117 15.86 -29.67 -12.69
CA GLN A 117 16.68 -28.54 -12.25
C GLN A 117 16.67 -27.40 -13.27
N LEU A 118 16.74 -27.73 -14.55
CA LEU A 118 16.62 -26.75 -15.62
C LEU A 118 15.22 -26.09 -15.63
N ASP A 119 14.15 -26.86 -15.49
CA ASP A 119 12.78 -26.33 -15.42
C ASP A 119 12.59 -25.37 -14.25
N PHE A 120 13.09 -25.73 -13.05
CA PHE A 120 13.08 -24.85 -11.89
C PHE A 120 13.92 -23.58 -12.11
N SER A 121 15.10 -23.71 -12.73
CA SER A 121 15.98 -22.57 -13.02
C SER A 121 15.35 -21.60 -14.03
N ILE A 122 14.66 -22.13 -15.05
CA ILE A 122 13.90 -21.33 -16.01
C ILE A 122 12.76 -20.61 -15.28
N ALA A 123 11.96 -21.33 -14.51
CA ALA A 123 10.81 -20.74 -13.82
C ALA A 123 11.25 -19.65 -12.82
N SER A 124 12.24 -19.93 -11.99
CA SER A 124 12.79 -18.96 -11.01
C SER A 124 13.43 -17.76 -11.69
N GLY A 125 14.22 -17.95 -12.75
CA GLY A 125 14.80 -16.86 -13.53
C GLY A 125 13.75 -15.98 -14.22
N MET A 126 12.68 -16.57 -14.74
CA MET A 126 11.56 -15.82 -15.35
C MET A 126 10.80 -15.00 -14.30
N VAL A 127 10.52 -15.57 -13.12
CA VAL A 127 9.89 -14.84 -12.00
C VAL A 127 10.79 -13.71 -11.52
N ALA A 128 12.08 -13.96 -11.30
CA ALA A 128 13.03 -12.95 -10.88
C ALA A 128 13.12 -11.79 -11.89
N THR A 129 13.16 -12.10 -13.19
CA THR A 129 13.14 -11.09 -14.27
C THR A 129 11.85 -10.29 -14.27
N TRP A 130 10.70 -10.96 -14.09
CA TRP A 130 9.40 -10.29 -14.04
C TRP A 130 9.31 -9.34 -12.83
N THR A 131 9.73 -9.81 -11.66
CA THR A 131 9.78 -9.01 -10.42
C THR A 131 10.70 -7.81 -10.61
N ALA A 132 11.90 -8.01 -11.16
CA ALA A 132 12.85 -6.95 -11.43
C ALA A 132 12.30 -5.88 -12.39
N ASP A 133 11.53 -6.27 -13.41
CA ASP A 133 10.85 -5.32 -14.31
C ASP A 133 9.78 -4.47 -13.57
N GLN A 134 9.02 -5.07 -12.63
CA GLN A 134 8.10 -4.32 -11.79
C GLN A 134 8.84 -3.34 -10.86
N VAL A 135 9.97 -3.78 -10.29
CA VAL A 135 10.84 -2.97 -9.44
C VAL A 135 11.37 -1.76 -10.21
N GLN A 136 11.88 -1.98 -11.43
CA GLN A 136 12.40 -0.91 -12.28
C GLN A 136 11.32 0.13 -12.60
N LYS A 137 10.11 -0.32 -12.95
CA LYS A 137 8.96 0.57 -13.22
C LYS A 137 8.60 1.41 -12.00
N TYR A 138 8.53 0.78 -10.83
CA TYR A 138 8.20 1.48 -9.59
C TYR A 138 9.30 2.47 -9.19
N ALA A 139 10.56 2.06 -9.19
CA ALA A 139 11.70 2.91 -8.85
C ALA A 139 11.77 4.15 -9.75
N ASN A 140 11.62 3.96 -11.06
CA ASN A 140 11.62 5.06 -12.03
C ASN A 140 10.50 6.07 -11.77
N ALA A 141 9.33 5.61 -11.32
CA ALA A 141 8.17 6.47 -11.08
C ALA A 141 8.15 7.11 -9.68
N CYS A 142 8.71 6.44 -8.67
CA CYS A 142 8.44 6.76 -7.26
C CYS A 142 9.68 7.05 -6.41
N TYR A 143 10.86 6.55 -6.81
CA TYR A 143 12.12 6.84 -6.12
C TYR A 143 12.90 7.99 -6.76
N ASN A 144 12.61 8.32 -8.02
CA ASN A 144 13.21 9.46 -8.70
C ASN A 144 12.40 10.74 -8.44
N ASN A 145 12.95 11.65 -7.63
CA ASN A 145 12.35 12.95 -7.27
C ASN A 145 12.06 13.88 -8.47
N ALA A 146 12.48 13.52 -9.68
CA ALA A 146 12.29 14.31 -10.89
C ALA A 146 10.85 14.25 -11.44
N THR A 147 10.02 13.29 -11.00
CA THR A 147 8.65 13.15 -11.52
C THR A 147 7.59 13.67 -10.55
N SER A 148 6.62 14.43 -11.07
CA SER A 148 5.40 14.88 -10.36
C SER A 148 4.44 13.74 -9.95
N LEU A 149 4.88 12.49 -10.09
CA LEU A 149 4.12 11.27 -9.86
C LEU A 149 4.22 10.74 -8.42
N ALA A 150 5.01 11.37 -7.54
CA ALA A 150 5.16 10.95 -6.13
C ALA A 150 3.82 10.80 -5.38
N ASP A 151 2.80 11.60 -5.75
CA ASP A 151 1.45 11.53 -5.18
C ASP A 151 0.46 10.63 -5.93
N SER A 152 0.89 10.00 -7.01
CA SER A 152 0.06 9.10 -7.82
C SER A 152 -0.37 7.86 -7.05
N ALA A 153 -1.49 7.26 -7.48
CA ALA A 153 -1.95 5.98 -6.93
C ALA A 153 -0.89 4.88 -7.07
N THR A 154 -0.11 4.90 -8.15
CA THR A 154 1.01 3.97 -8.38
C THR A 154 2.04 4.03 -7.25
N CYS A 155 2.45 5.23 -6.83
CA CYS A 155 3.44 5.38 -5.76
C CYS A 155 2.87 5.12 -4.37
N LYS A 156 1.54 5.16 -4.21
CA LYS A 156 0.84 4.81 -2.97
C LYS A 156 0.46 3.33 -2.91
N PHE A 157 1.16 2.45 -3.61
CA PHE A 157 0.88 1.01 -3.57
C PHE A 157 1.45 0.33 -2.32
N TYR A 158 2.69 0.64 -1.93
CA TYR A 158 3.30 0.11 -0.71
C TYR A 158 2.96 0.98 0.53
N THR A 159 3.19 0.44 1.74
CA THR A 159 3.01 1.19 3.00
C THR A 159 3.83 2.49 3.05
N ARG A 160 4.98 2.51 2.35
CA ARG A 160 5.80 3.69 2.11
C ARG A 160 6.02 3.87 0.62
N ASN A 161 5.82 5.09 0.11
CA ASN A 161 6.04 5.39 -1.31
C ASN A 161 7.50 5.22 -1.72
N SER A 162 8.42 5.54 -0.81
CA SER A 162 9.85 5.27 -0.95
C SER A 162 10.45 5.06 0.43
N LEU A 163 11.48 4.22 0.50
CA LEU A 163 12.27 4.00 1.70
C LEU A 163 13.36 5.06 1.84
N PRO A 164 13.76 5.42 3.07
CA PRO A 164 14.77 6.44 3.30
C PRO A 164 16.13 6.00 2.75
N LEU A 165 16.86 6.97 2.18
CA LEU A 165 18.20 6.75 1.64
C LEU A 165 19.10 7.94 2.00
N ALA A 166 20.14 7.69 2.77
CA ALA A 166 21.22 8.65 3.01
C ALA A 166 22.37 8.37 2.05
N VAL A 167 22.88 9.44 1.43
CA VAL A 167 23.91 9.34 0.39
C VAL A 167 25.03 10.32 0.70
N ASP A 168 26.26 9.81 0.71
CA ASP A 168 27.49 10.59 0.87
C ASP A 168 28.48 10.24 -0.26
N GLY A 169 28.72 11.20 -1.14
CA GLY A 169 29.62 11.05 -2.29
C GLY A 169 31.09 11.35 -2.00
N GLU A 170 31.44 11.66 -0.74
CA GLU A 170 32.77 12.13 -0.38
C GLU A 170 33.51 11.27 0.64
N VAL A 171 33.07 10.03 0.86
CA VAL A 171 33.78 9.12 1.77
C VAL A 171 35.11 8.65 1.18
N PRO A 172 36.12 8.31 2.00
CA PRO A 172 37.35 7.70 1.50
C PRO A 172 37.09 6.37 0.80
N CYS A 173 37.85 6.08 -0.27
CA CYS A 173 37.81 4.76 -0.90
C CYS A 173 38.18 3.65 0.11
N PRO A 174 37.34 2.60 0.28
CA PRO A 174 37.57 1.58 1.31
C PRO A 174 38.66 0.56 0.93
N PHE A 175 39.13 0.59 -0.32
CA PHE A 175 40.15 -0.31 -0.83
C PHE A 175 41.56 0.29 -0.71
N SER A 176 42.58 -0.50 -1.05
CA SER A 176 43.96 -0.03 -1.10
C SER A 176 44.11 1.17 -2.05
N SER A 177 44.93 2.16 -1.66
CA SER A 177 45.24 3.32 -2.50
C SER A 177 45.90 2.94 -3.84
N ARG A 178 46.40 1.70 -3.96
CA ARG A 178 46.95 1.17 -5.21
C ARG A 178 45.88 0.76 -6.22
N ILE A 179 44.64 0.50 -5.81
CA ILE A 179 43.57 0.02 -6.70
C ILE A 179 42.46 1.05 -6.91
N CYS A 180 42.24 1.96 -5.97
CA CYS A 180 41.24 3.01 -6.12
C CYS A 180 41.55 3.91 -7.33
N GLY A 181 40.56 4.07 -8.22
CA GLY A 181 40.64 4.99 -9.37
C GLY A 181 40.25 6.42 -9.01
N THR A 182 39.49 6.58 -7.93
CA THR A 182 39.08 7.87 -7.38
C THR A 182 39.54 7.99 -5.92
N GLN A 183 39.79 9.21 -5.45
CA GLN A 183 40.11 9.45 -4.04
C GLN A 183 38.89 9.27 -3.12
N LYS A 184 37.71 9.56 -3.65
CA LYS A 184 36.42 9.49 -2.97
C LYS A 184 35.59 8.34 -3.52
N ALA A 185 34.84 7.67 -2.65
CA ALA A 185 33.86 6.64 -2.96
C ALA A 185 32.44 7.16 -2.67
N MET A 186 31.46 6.50 -3.25
CA MET A 186 30.05 6.75 -2.99
C MET A 186 29.58 5.81 -1.88
N HIS A 187 29.13 6.37 -0.77
CA HIS A 187 28.52 5.63 0.33
C HIS A 187 27.02 5.88 0.37
N VAL A 188 26.29 4.79 0.57
CA VAL A 188 24.84 4.80 0.67
C VAL A 188 24.44 4.00 1.90
N ASP A 189 23.58 4.58 2.72
CA ASP A 189 23.07 3.99 3.95
C ASP A 189 21.54 4.10 3.97
N THR A 190 20.86 2.97 4.11
CA THR A 190 19.39 2.95 4.20
C THR A 190 18.89 3.49 5.54
N GLY A 191 19.76 3.60 6.54
CA GLY A 191 19.34 3.67 7.93
C GLY A 191 18.58 2.41 8.34
N TYR A 192 17.84 2.50 9.44
CA TYR A 192 17.03 1.38 9.92
C TYR A 192 15.64 1.39 9.26
N ILE A 193 15.40 0.38 8.42
CA ILE A 193 14.10 0.05 7.83
C ILE A 193 13.35 -0.85 8.82
N ASP A 194 12.18 -0.41 9.26
CA ASP A 194 11.33 -1.15 10.19
C ASP A 194 10.40 -2.11 9.44
N SER A 195 10.42 -3.40 9.81
CA SER A 195 9.65 -4.43 9.12
C SER A 195 8.14 -4.14 9.13
N GLN A 196 7.62 -3.55 10.21
CA GLN A 196 6.20 -3.29 10.37
C GLN A 196 5.78 -1.97 9.70
N ARG A 197 6.55 -0.90 9.94
CA ARG A 197 6.19 0.46 9.51
C ARG A 197 6.58 0.76 8.07
N ASP A 198 7.68 0.19 7.59
CA ASP A 198 8.25 0.55 6.30
C ASP A 198 8.01 -0.54 5.24
N LEU A 199 8.11 -1.81 5.63
CA LEU A 199 7.81 -2.97 4.76
C LEU A 199 6.37 -3.49 4.87
N GLY A 200 5.59 -2.97 5.82
CA GLY A 200 4.17 -3.31 5.95
C GLY A 200 3.88 -4.68 6.58
N ILE A 201 4.87 -5.36 7.18
CA ILE A 201 4.71 -6.67 7.82
C ILE A 201 3.99 -6.51 9.18
N ASN A 202 2.69 -6.74 9.18
CA ASN A 202 1.74 -6.65 10.28
C ASN A 202 1.98 -7.73 11.36
N THR A 203 2.99 -7.48 12.17
CA THR A 203 3.33 -8.26 13.36
C THR A 203 3.05 -7.43 14.62
N PRO A 204 2.95 -8.05 15.80
CA PRO A 204 2.95 -7.30 17.06
C PRO A 204 4.20 -6.40 17.16
N PRO A 205 4.12 -5.19 17.75
CA PRO A 205 5.25 -4.26 17.80
C PRO A 205 6.54 -4.84 18.40
N GLU A 206 6.41 -5.74 19.39
CA GLU A 206 7.53 -6.46 20.02
C GLU A 206 8.22 -7.48 19.09
N SER A 207 7.54 -7.91 18.03
CA SER A 207 8.03 -8.86 17.04
C SER A 207 8.54 -8.19 15.76
N ALA A 208 8.48 -6.87 15.68
CA ALA A 208 9.11 -6.12 14.60
C ALA A 208 10.64 -6.21 14.71
N ILE A 209 11.29 -6.29 13.55
CA ILE A 209 12.75 -6.21 13.44
C ILE A 209 13.12 -4.99 12.60
N ARG A 210 14.36 -4.54 12.75
CA ARG A 210 14.92 -3.49 11.90
C ARG A 210 16.05 -4.04 11.06
N PHE A 211 16.10 -3.57 9.82
CA PHE A 211 17.08 -3.94 8.83
C PHE A 211 17.83 -2.69 8.37
N ARG A 212 19.15 -2.80 8.20
CA ARG A 212 19.98 -1.74 7.63
C ARG A 212 20.94 -2.35 6.62
N LYS A 213 21.07 -1.70 5.48
CA LYS A 213 22.06 -2.03 4.44
C LYS A 213 22.94 -0.81 4.20
N THR A 214 24.23 -1.04 4.04
CA THR A 214 25.17 -0.03 3.57
C THR A 214 25.87 -0.52 2.32
N LEU A 215 26.04 0.38 1.36
CA LEU A 215 26.70 0.15 0.09
C LEU A 215 27.81 1.18 -0.08
N THR A 216 29.03 0.75 -0.36
CA THR A 216 30.15 1.66 -0.68
C THR A 216 30.80 1.25 -1.99
N CYS A 217 30.74 2.11 -3.00
CA CYS A 217 31.25 1.82 -4.34
C CYS A 217 32.33 2.82 -4.78
N ALA A 218 33.35 2.32 -5.47
CA ALA A 218 34.39 3.14 -6.08
C ALA A 218 34.84 2.56 -7.44
N PRO A 219 35.03 3.40 -8.47
CA PRO A 219 35.78 3.00 -9.66
C PRO A 219 37.21 2.56 -9.28
N ILE A 220 37.69 1.49 -9.89
CA ILE A 220 39.02 0.93 -9.62
C ILE A 220 39.88 0.84 -10.89
N LEU A 221 41.20 0.90 -10.71
CA LEU A 221 42.22 0.84 -11.77
C LEU A 221 42.53 -0.61 -12.17
N ALA A 222 41.49 -1.38 -12.47
CA ALA A 222 41.63 -2.80 -12.79
C ALA A 222 42.39 -3.01 -14.11
N GLU A 223 42.06 -2.25 -15.15
CA GLU A 223 42.71 -2.40 -16.45
C GLU A 223 44.16 -1.89 -16.42
N GLU A 224 44.40 -0.74 -15.81
CA GLU A 224 45.69 -0.07 -15.82
C GLU A 224 46.75 -0.78 -14.97
N ARG A 225 46.34 -1.53 -13.94
CA ARG A 225 47.27 -2.10 -12.95
C ARG A 225 47.16 -3.62 -12.78
N PHE A 226 46.01 -4.19 -13.10
CA PHE A 226 45.71 -5.60 -12.79
C PHE A 226 45.15 -6.35 -14.01
N SER A 227 45.53 -5.96 -15.22
CA SER A 227 45.19 -6.68 -16.45
C SER A 227 46.42 -7.30 -17.13
N SER A 228 46.20 -8.07 -18.20
CA SER A 228 47.29 -8.56 -19.05
C SER A 228 48.03 -7.44 -19.78
N GLY A 229 47.43 -6.26 -19.94
CA GLY A 229 48.00 -5.12 -20.67
C GLY A 229 48.13 -5.33 -22.18
N ASN A 230 47.83 -6.53 -22.67
CA ASN A 230 47.79 -6.88 -24.07
C ASN A 230 46.77 -8.02 -24.34
N TRP A 231 46.41 -8.12 -25.61
CA TRP A 231 45.58 -9.19 -26.15
C TRP A 231 46.41 -10.48 -26.36
N SER A 232 46.07 -11.51 -25.60
CA SER A 232 46.71 -12.83 -25.62
C SER A 232 45.98 -13.80 -26.56
N THR A 233 46.72 -14.64 -27.28
CA THR A 233 46.13 -15.76 -28.06
C THR A 233 45.91 -17.02 -27.22
N ASN A 234 46.37 -17.02 -25.96
CA ASN A 234 46.12 -18.13 -25.04
C ASN A 234 44.67 -18.05 -24.58
N ALA A 235 43.88 -19.01 -25.04
CA ALA A 235 42.48 -19.08 -24.68
C ALA A 235 42.29 -19.61 -23.25
N PRO A 236 41.27 -19.14 -22.52
CA PRO A 236 41.03 -19.58 -21.16
C PRO A 236 40.59 -21.05 -21.15
N ALA A 237 41.16 -21.84 -20.24
CA ALA A 237 40.75 -23.22 -20.06
C ALA A 237 39.27 -23.29 -19.65
N ASN A 238 38.55 -24.32 -20.09
CA ASN A 238 37.13 -24.57 -19.77
C ASN A 238 36.09 -23.64 -20.41
N PHE A 239 36.49 -22.77 -21.35
CA PHE A 239 35.54 -21.99 -22.15
C PHE A 239 35.50 -22.49 -23.59
N SER A 240 34.36 -22.32 -24.25
CA SER A 240 34.27 -22.46 -25.71
C SER A 240 35.05 -21.34 -26.38
N THR A 241 36.05 -21.69 -27.17
CA THR A 241 36.98 -20.72 -27.78
C THR A 241 36.69 -20.57 -29.27
N ILE A 242 36.75 -19.35 -29.78
CA ILE A 242 36.69 -19.09 -31.22
C ILE A 242 38.11 -19.20 -31.77
N PRO A 243 38.37 -20.04 -32.79
CA PRO A 243 39.69 -20.16 -33.38
C PRO A 243 40.21 -18.81 -33.89
N GLY A 244 41.40 -18.41 -33.45
CA GLY A 244 42.04 -17.15 -33.86
C GLY A 244 41.60 -15.91 -33.07
N ASP A 245 40.70 -16.04 -32.10
CA ASP A 245 40.29 -14.95 -31.22
C ASP A 245 41.37 -14.61 -30.20
N ARG A 246 41.29 -13.41 -29.63
CA ARG A 246 42.25 -12.89 -28.64
C ARG A 246 41.54 -12.55 -27.35
N TYR A 247 42.26 -12.70 -26.24
CA TYR A 247 41.74 -12.63 -24.89
C TYR A 247 42.48 -11.61 -24.04
N TRP A 248 41.73 -10.84 -23.26
CA TRP A 248 42.23 -9.85 -22.31
C TRP A 248 41.83 -10.29 -20.90
N TYR A 249 42.82 -10.43 -20.02
CA TYR A 249 42.64 -11.02 -18.68
C TYR A 249 42.70 -9.97 -17.58
N TYR A 250 41.88 -10.14 -16.54
CA TYR A 250 41.87 -9.33 -15.32
C TYR A 250 42.23 -10.18 -14.11
N TYR A 251 43.20 -9.73 -13.32
CA TYR A 251 43.85 -10.43 -12.22
C TYR A 251 43.53 -9.79 -10.87
N LEU A 252 42.25 -9.65 -10.56
CA LEU A 252 41.75 -9.12 -9.27
C LEU A 252 41.61 -10.23 -8.20
N GLY A 253 42.02 -11.46 -8.54
CA GLY A 253 41.85 -12.65 -7.73
C GLY A 253 41.63 -13.92 -8.55
N PRO A 254 42.07 -15.11 -8.10
CA PRO A 254 41.79 -16.37 -8.80
C PRO A 254 40.30 -16.73 -8.74
N SER A 255 39.79 -17.34 -9.80
CA SER A 255 38.44 -17.90 -9.90
C SER A 255 38.49 -19.42 -10.06
N GLN A 256 37.34 -20.08 -10.09
CA GLN A 256 37.26 -21.52 -10.38
C GLN A 256 37.78 -21.88 -11.78
N ASN A 257 37.82 -20.91 -12.70
CA ASN A 257 38.22 -21.12 -14.09
C ASN A 257 39.70 -20.86 -14.35
N GLY A 258 40.46 -20.42 -13.34
CA GLY A 258 41.90 -20.20 -13.46
C GLY A 258 42.41 -19.06 -12.59
N ASN A 259 43.69 -18.72 -12.78
CA ASN A 259 44.35 -17.65 -12.06
C ASN A 259 44.01 -16.26 -12.64
N PHE A 260 42.73 -15.98 -12.83
CA PHE A 260 42.18 -14.70 -13.27
C PHE A 260 40.75 -14.56 -12.75
N THR A 261 40.28 -13.33 -12.62
CA THR A 261 38.93 -12.98 -12.12
C THR A 261 37.92 -12.89 -13.26
N TRP A 262 38.34 -12.27 -14.36
CA TRP A 262 37.51 -12.02 -15.53
C TRP A 262 38.34 -12.09 -16.79
N VAL A 263 37.71 -12.47 -17.90
CA VAL A 263 38.34 -12.52 -19.22
C VAL A 263 37.36 -12.00 -20.26
N MET A 264 37.85 -11.14 -21.15
CA MET A 264 37.11 -10.65 -22.30
C MET A 264 37.78 -11.14 -23.57
N ASN A 265 36.99 -11.48 -24.58
CA ASN A 265 37.50 -11.78 -25.91
C ASN A 265 37.21 -10.64 -26.89
N GLU A 266 38.09 -10.48 -27.88
CA GLU A 266 38.05 -9.38 -28.84
C GLU A 266 36.79 -9.41 -29.70
N PHE A 267 36.36 -10.61 -30.12
CA PHE A 267 35.13 -10.79 -30.89
C PHE A 267 33.88 -10.21 -30.17
N SER A 268 33.77 -10.39 -28.85
CA SER A 268 32.61 -9.88 -28.10
C SER A 268 32.55 -8.35 -28.03
N LEU A 269 33.68 -7.67 -28.18
CA LEU A 269 33.74 -6.19 -28.22
C LEU A 269 33.49 -5.65 -29.63
N GLN A 270 34.00 -6.34 -30.65
CA GLN A 270 33.96 -5.86 -32.03
C GLN A 270 32.72 -6.32 -32.81
N SER A 271 31.95 -7.27 -32.28
CA SER A 271 30.71 -7.71 -32.93
C SER A 271 29.76 -6.53 -33.16
N TRP A 272 29.27 -6.39 -34.40
CA TRP A 272 28.34 -5.33 -34.77
C TRP A 272 27.00 -5.40 -34.01
N THR A 273 26.65 -6.59 -33.50
CA THR A 273 25.44 -6.82 -32.69
C THR A 273 25.64 -6.57 -31.20
N ALA A 274 26.88 -6.30 -30.74
CA ALA A 274 27.13 -6.02 -29.34
C ALA A 274 26.43 -4.72 -28.93
N PRO A 275 25.74 -4.71 -27.75
CA PRO A 275 25.12 -3.50 -27.23
C PRO A 275 26.18 -2.45 -26.89
N PRO A 276 25.85 -1.15 -26.94
CA PRO A 276 26.81 -0.07 -26.65
C PRO A 276 27.40 -0.16 -25.25
N TYR A 277 26.58 -0.59 -24.28
CA TYR A 277 27.01 -0.89 -22.93
C TYR A 277 26.76 -2.37 -22.63
N GLY A 278 27.78 -3.06 -22.11
CA GLY A 278 27.64 -4.38 -21.52
C GLY A 278 28.02 -4.33 -20.03
N LEU A 279 27.30 -5.09 -19.21
CA LEU A 279 27.52 -5.16 -17.77
C LEU A 279 27.68 -6.61 -17.35
N GLY A 280 28.86 -6.93 -16.82
CA GLY A 280 29.15 -8.18 -16.14
C GLY A 280 29.43 -7.95 -14.66
N CYS A 281 29.45 -9.02 -13.88
CA CYS A 281 29.83 -8.93 -12.47
C CYS A 281 30.51 -10.19 -11.95
N SER A 282 31.22 -10.05 -10.83
CA SER A 282 31.74 -11.18 -10.06
C SER A 282 31.58 -10.90 -8.57
N LEU A 283 31.16 -11.91 -7.82
CA LEU A 283 30.84 -11.81 -6.39
C LEU A 283 31.86 -12.57 -5.55
N PHE A 284 32.27 -11.95 -4.45
CA PHE A 284 32.94 -12.60 -3.33
C PHE A 284 32.09 -12.45 -2.07
N ASN A 285 31.70 -13.59 -1.51
CA ASN A 285 31.07 -13.69 -0.22
C ASN A 285 32.11 -14.14 0.81
N GLN A 286 32.13 -13.51 1.98
CA GLN A 286 33.03 -13.96 3.05
C GLN A 286 32.67 -15.35 3.57
N VAL A 287 31.38 -15.70 3.50
CA VAL A 287 30.83 -17.00 3.90
C VAL A 287 30.00 -17.56 2.74
N GLY A 288 30.23 -18.82 2.38
CA GLY A 288 29.50 -19.50 1.30
C GLY A 288 30.21 -19.45 -0.07
N PRO A 289 29.48 -19.74 -1.16
CA PRO A 289 30.07 -19.80 -2.50
C PRO A 289 30.51 -18.40 -2.98
N SER A 290 31.69 -18.34 -3.59
CA SER A 290 32.28 -17.13 -4.18
C SER A 290 32.72 -17.41 -5.62
N GLY A 291 32.58 -16.41 -6.49
CA GLY A 291 33.01 -16.49 -7.89
C GLY A 291 34.53 -16.34 -8.04
N PHE A 292 35.18 -15.64 -7.11
CA PHE A 292 36.62 -15.41 -7.08
C PHE A 292 37.13 -15.15 -5.66
N GLN A 293 38.44 -15.21 -5.45
CA GLN A 293 39.09 -14.82 -4.20
C GLN A 293 39.81 -13.48 -4.37
N PRO A 294 39.38 -12.38 -3.72
CA PRO A 294 39.96 -11.06 -3.95
C PRO A 294 41.43 -10.99 -3.53
N ILE A 295 42.23 -10.25 -4.31
CA ILE A 295 43.59 -9.85 -3.94
C ILE A 295 43.58 -9.00 -2.66
N PRO A 296 44.70 -8.93 -1.91
CA PRO A 296 44.77 -8.16 -0.66
C PRO A 296 44.35 -6.69 -0.80
N ASP A 297 44.54 -6.07 -1.98
CA ASP A 297 44.15 -4.69 -2.24
C ASP A 297 42.63 -4.45 -2.26
N LEU A 298 41.82 -5.51 -2.43
CA LEU A 298 40.35 -5.49 -2.45
C LEU A 298 39.71 -6.12 -1.20
N GLN A 299 40.50 -6.70 -0.30
CA GLN A 299 39.99 -7.37 0.89
C GLN A 299 39.51 -6.36 1.93
N VAL A 300 38.22 -6.38 2.22
CA VAL A 300 37.61 -5.64 3.33
C VAL A 300 36.91 -6.65 4.24
N ASN A 301 37.13 -6.53 5.54
CA ASN A 301 36.55 -7.44 6.53
C ASN A 301 35.06 -7.14 6.75
N ASN A 302 34.28 -8.18 7.01
CA ASN A 302 32.86 -8.10 7.36
C ASN A 302 32.00 -7.46 6.26
N SER A 303 32.27 -7.81 5.01
CA SER A 303 31.54 -7.29 3.86
C SER A 303 31.58 -8.27 2.69
N ASP A 304 30.53 -8.24 1.88
CA ASP A 304 30.54 -8.91 0.57
C ASP A 304 31.03 -7.91 -0.49
N LEU A 305 31.76 -8.43 -1.50
CA LEU A 305 32.37 -7.61 -2.55
C LEU A 305 31.79 -8.02 -3.90
N THR A 306 31.18 -7.06 -4.58
CA THR A 306 30.72 -7.20 -5.97
C THR A 306 31.59 -6.34 -6.87
N LEU A 307 32.23 -6.96 -7.86
CA LEU A 307 32.91 -6.28 -8.96
C LEU A 307 31.93 -6.10 -10.12
N LEU A 308 31.83 -4.89 -10.64
CA LEU A 308 31.04 -4.53 -11.81
C LEU A 308 31.98 -4.24 -12.97
N PHE A 309 31.77 -4.96 -14.07
CA PHE A 309 32.59 -4.90 -15.27
C PHE A 309 31.79 -4.26 -16.40
N LEU A 310 32.15 -3.05 -16.79
CA LEU A 310 31.49 -2.27 -17.83
C LEU A 310 32.30 -2.34 -19.13
N THR A 311 31.68 -2.85 -20.19
CA THR A 311 32.15 -2.63 -21.55
C THR A 311 31.45 -1.40 -22.13
N ASN A 312 32.23 -0.49 -22.69
CA ASN A 312 31.70 0.73 -23.32
C ASN A 312 32.18 0.82 -24.77
N THR A 313 31.25 0.63 -25.70
CA THR A 313 31.45 0.78 -27.16
C THR A 313 30.60 1.92 -27.74
N ALA A 314 30.03 2.76 -26.86
CA ALA A 314 29.28 3.92 -27.27
C ALA A 314 30.20 5.01 -27.85
N VAL A 315 29.65 5.76 -28.79
CA VAL A 315 30.31 6.89 -29.46
C VAL A 315 29.65 8.19 -28.99
N TYR A 316 30.48 9.16 -28.63
CA TYR A 316 30.05 10.43 -28.05
C TYR A 316 30.49 11.60 -28.94
N PRO A 317 29.68 12.68 -29.01
CA PRO A 317 30.06 13.91 -29.71
C PRO A 317 31.04 14.77 -28.89
N GLN A 318 31.27 14.44 -27.62
CA GLN A 318 32.18 15.13 -26.71
C GLN A 318 32.88 14.13 -25.80
N LYS A 319 34.04 14.53 -25.27
CA LYS A 319 34.81 13.76 -24.29
C LYS A 319 33.98 13.46 -23.04
N VAL A 320 34.08 12.23 -22.52
CA VAL A 320 33.46 11.82 -21.25
C VAL A 320 34.54 11.61 -20.19
N ASP A 321 34.54 12.48 -19.17
CA ASP A 321 35.50 12.46 -18.06
C ASP A 321 35.03 11.65 -16.84
N ASP A 322 33.88 10.98 -16.93
CA ASP A 322 33.43 10.06 -15.88
C ASP A 322 34.46 8.93 -15.66
N PRO A 323 34.88 8.65 -14.41
CA PRO A 323 35.94 7.68 -14.12
C PRO A 323 35.57 6.23 -14.48
N TRP A 324 34.28 5.89 -14.53
CA TRP A 324 33.82 4.54 -14.88
C TRP A 324 33.50 4.41 -16.36
N TYR A 325 32.81 5.38 -16.97
CA TYR A 325 32.48 5.32 -18.40
C TYR A 325 33.64 5.72 -19.32
N ASN A 326 34.50 6.62 -18.86
CA ASN A 326 35.72 7.15 -19.48
C ASN A 326 35.81 7.00 -21.01
N ALA A 327 35.48 8.07 -21.75
CA ALA A 327 35.59 8.10 -23.20
C ALA A 327 36.46 9.27 -23.63
N THR A 328 37.78 9.06 -23.59
CA THR A 328 38.78 10.07 -23.97
C THR A 328 39.52 9.75 -25.25
N GLY A 329 39.36 8.55 -25.80
CA GLY A 329 39.83 8.22 -27.14
C GLY A 329 39.06 9.04 -28.16
N SER A 330 39.72 9.47 -29.23
CA SER A 330 39.10 10.31 -30.25
C SER A 330 39.57 9.97 -31.65
N GLU A 331 38.68 10.10 -32.61
CA GLU A 331 38.94 9.96 -34.04
C GLU A 331 38.33 11.14 -34.79
N GLN A 332 39.04 11.67 -35.79
CA GLN A 332 38.49 12.68 -36.69
C GLN A 332 37.86 11.99 -37.89
N LEU A 333 36.59 12.28 -38.11
CA LEU A 333 35.83 11.84 -39.27
C LEU A 333 36.23 12.65 -40.52
N GLU A 334 35.92 12.11 -41.69
CA GLU A 334 36.22 12.74 -42.99
C GLU A 334 35.56 14.12 -43.18
N ASP A 335 34.46 14.38 -42.48
CA ASP A 335 33.74 15.65 -42.48
C ASP A 335 34.32 16.69 -41.50
N GLY A 336 35.40 16.36 -40.80
CA GLY A 336 36.08 17.22 -39.82
C GLY A 336 35.50 17.16 -38.41
N GLN A 337 34.45 16.37 -38.16
CA GLN A 337 33.92 16.18 -36.81
C GLN A 337 34.84 15.24 -36.00
N THR A 338 34.99 15.52 -34.71
CA THR A 338 35.72 14.63 -33.79
C THR A 338 34.73 13.85 -32.97
N ILE A 339 34.81 12.53 -33.02
CA ILE A 339 34.03 11.63 -32.17
C ILE A 339 34.89 11.07 -31.05
N PHE A 340 34.27 10.73 -29.93
CA PHE A 340 34.93 10.19 -28.75
C PHE A 340 34.43 8.79 -28.41
N PHE A 341 35.33 7.94 -27.92
CA PHE A 341 35.05 6.55 -27.54
C PHE A 341 35.95 6.12 -26.36
N SER A 342 35.57 5.01 -25.72
CA SER A 342 36.37 4.41 -24.63
C SER A 342 37.70 3.90 -25.16
N ASN A 343 38.80 4.28 -24.50
CA ASN A 343 40.12 3.69 -24.73
C ASN A 343 40.38 2.45 -23.86
N ARG A 344 39.42 2.10 -22.99
CA ARG A 344 39.48 0.92 -22.14
C ARG A 344 38.71 -0.24 -22.75
N VAL A 345 39.26 -1.44 -22.60
CA VAL A 345 38.60 -2.71 -22.91
C VAL A 345 37.48 -2.97 -21.91
N LEU A 346 37.73 -2.73 -20.62
CA LEU A 346 36.79 -2.93 -19.52
C LEU A 346 37.05 -1.91 -18.41
N SER A 347 36.04 -1.15 -18.05
CA SER A 347 36.06 -0.32 -16.85
C SER A 347 35.47 -1.08 -15.67
N THR A 348 36.09 -0.98 -14.49
CA THR A 348 35.65 -1.75 -13.31
C THR A 348 35.28 -0.85 -12.14
N MET A 349 34.17 -1.16 -11.49
CA MET A 349 33.76 -0.58 -10.21
C MET A 349 33.69 -1.67 -9.15
N ALA A 350 34.21 -1.41 -7.97
CA ALA A 350 34.11 -2.32 -6.83
C ALA A 350 33.10 -1.78 -5.82
N CYS A 351 32.17 -2.61 -5.41
CA CYS A 351 31.09 -2.29 -4.48
C CYS A 351 31.13 -3.22 -3.27
N MET A 352 31.18 -2.63 -2.09
CA MET A 352 31.14 -3.32 -0.81
C MET A 352 29.72 -3.26 -0.24
N GLU A 353 29.13 -4.41 0.07
CA GLU A 353 27.80 -4.54 0.67
C GLU A 353 27.90 -5.07 2.11
N GLN A 354 27.18 -4.42 3.04
CA GLN A 354 27.10 -4.84 4.43
C GLN A 354 25.68 -4.67 4.96
N TYR A 355 25.34 -5.51 5.94
CA TYR A 355 23.98 -5.73 6.43
C TYR A 355 23.98 -5.79 7.94
N GLN A 356 22.90 -5.29 8.53
CA GLN A 356 22.67 -5.31 9.97
C GLN A 356 21.19 -5.60 10.27
N PHE A 357 20.97 -6.55 11.16
CA PHE A 357 19.64 -6.88 11.70
C PHE A 357 19.57 -6.53 13.17
N CYS A 358 18.41 -6.03 13.61
CA CYS A 358 18.17 -5.62 14.99
C CYS A 358 16.80 -6.09 15.49
N ASN A 359 16.73 -6.39 16.79
CA ASN A 359 15.47 -6.46 17.52
C ASN A 359 15.16 -5.10 18.18
N ALA A 360 14.14 -5.02 19.05
CA ALA A 360 13.78 -3.77 19.71
C ALA A 360 14.85 -3.18 20.66
N THR A 361 15.79 -4.02 21.13
CA THR A 361 16.75 -3.69 22.20
C THR A 361 18.22 -3.75 21.78
N ALA A 362 18.55 -4.54 20.75
CA ALA A 362 19.92 -4.87 20.36
C ALA A 362 20.03 -5.04 18.84
N CYS A 363 21.25 -4.85 18.33
CA CYS A 363 21.61 -5.01 16.92
C CYS A 363 22.80 -5.97 16.80
N ALA A 364 22.77 -6.81 15.77
CA ALA A 364 23.94 -7.62 15.39
C ALA A 364 25.05 -6.72 14.81
N ALA A 365 26.26 -7.24 14.72
CA ALA A 365 27.38 -6.53 14.09
C ALA A 365 27.17 -6.41 12.57
N LEU A 366 27.55 -5.28 11.99
CA LEU A 366 27.46 -5.04 10.55
C LEU A 366 28.38 -6.02 9.79
N ASN A 367 27.84 -6.80 8.85
CA ASN A 367 28.56 -7.90 8.19
C ASN A 367 28.05 -8.18 6.77
N GLY A 368 28.73 -9.04 6.00
CA GLY A 368 28.20 -9.63 4.76
C GLY A 368 26.91 -10.40 5.01
N LEU A 369 26.06 -10.55 4.00
CA LEU A 369 24.72 -11.11 4.14
C LEU A 369 24.75 -12.58 4.57
N ASN A 370 25.66 -13.36 4.00
CA ASN A 370 25.79 -14.79 4.29
C ASN A 370 26.45 -15.06 5.65
N ALA A 371 27.05 -14.06 6.31
CA ALA A 371 27.56 -14.21 7.67
C ALA A 371 26.44 -14.47 8.69
N TYR A 372 25.19 -14.17 8.33
CA TYR A 372 24.00 -14.45 9.12
C TYR A 372 23.41 -15.84 8.87
N LEU A 373 24.01 -16.66 8.01
CA LEU A 373 23.57 -18.04 7.83
C LEU A 373 24.09 -18.92 8.95
N THR A 374 23.17 -19.57 9.65
CA THR A 374 23.47 -20.52 10.71
C THR A 374 23.07 -21.92 10.26
N ASN A 375 23.88 -22.93 10.60
CA ASN A 375 23.54 -24.31 10.33
C ASN A 375 22.67 -24.84 11.48
N ASN A 376 21.38 -25.05 11.22
CA ASN A 376 20.47 -25.68 12.15
C ASN A 376 20.05 -27.04 11.59
N SER A 377 20.48 -28.12 12.24
CA SER A 377 20.10 -29.49 11.87
C SER A 377 20.46 -29.89 10.41
N GLY A 378 21.54 -29.33 9.86
CA GLY A 378 22.00 -29.60 8.49
C GLY A 378 21.42 -28.66 7.44
N ILE A 379 20.60 -27.68 7.83
CA ILE A 379 19.98 -26.69 6.94
C ILE A 379 20.57 -25.32 7.27
N LEU A 380 21.04 -24.60 6.25
CA LEU A 380 21.49 -23.21 6.40
C LEU A 380 20.27 -22.30 6.43
N GLN A 381 20.10 -21.57 7.54
CA GLN A 381 18.99 -20.63 7.71
C GLN A 381 19.48 -19.30 8.30
N PRO A 382 18.83 -18.17 7.95
CA PRO A 382 19.13 -16.88 8.55
C PRO A 382 18.95 -16.91 10.06
N GLY A 383 20.01 -16.59 10.80
CA GLY A 383 20.04 -16.66 12.25
C GLY A 383 20.95 -15.59 12.84
N THR A 384 20.48 -14.96 13.91
CA THR A 384 21.25 -14.03 14.74
C THR A 384 21.18 -14.50 16.19
N PRO A 385 21.98 -15.52 16.58
CA PRO A 385 21.89 -16.12 17.91
C PRO A 385 22.04 -15.10 19.05
N GLU A 386 22.84 -14.07 18.82
CA GLU A 386 23.08 -12.94 19.73
C GLU A 386 21.81 -12.14 20.07
N LEU A 387 20.80 -12.12 19.19
CA LEU A 387 19.59 -11.34 19.34
C LEU A 387 18.44 -12.07 20.06
N ASN A 388 18.60 -13.36 20.38
CA ASN A 388 17.59 -14.19 21.06
C ASN A 388 16.16 -13.99 20.52
N LEU A 389 16.01 -14.10 19.19
CA LEU A 389 14.75 -13.82 18.51
C LEU A 389 13.63 -14.80 18.88
N ASN A 390 12.41 -14.27 19.03
CA ASN A 390 11.21 -15.08 19.16
C ASN A 390 10.81 -15.73 17.81
N ASP A 391 9.87 -16.68 17.82
CA ASP A 391 9.54 -17.45 16.61
C ASP A 391 8.94 -16.58 15.49
N VAL A 392 8.17 -15.55 15.83
CA VAL A 392 7.65 -14.59 14.83
C VAL A 392 8.80 -13.76 14.24
N GLN A 393 9.72 -13.28 15.08
CA GLN A 393 10.90 -12.53 14.66
C GLN A 393 11.82 -13.36 13.76
N LYS A 394 11.97 -14.66 14.02
CA LYS A 394 12.71 -15.57 13.13
C LYS A 394 12.07 -15.64 11.75
N GLY A 395 10.74 -15.77 11.68
CA GLY A 395 10.02 -15.72 10.41
C GLY A 395 10.22 -14.39 9.68
N VAL A 396 10.16 -13.25 10.39
CA VAL A 396 10.35 -11.93 9.76
C VAL A 396 11.79 -11.76 9.32
N LEU A 397 12.76 -12.23 10.10
CA LEU A 397 14.17 -12.25 9.74
C LEU A 397 14.37 -13.04 8.45
N ASN A 398 13.81 -14.25 8.38
CA ASN A 398 13.91 -15.11 7.21
C ASN A 398 13.35 -14.40 5.96
N LEU A 399 12.15 -13.83 6.04
CA LEU A 399 11.56 -13.06 4.94
C LEU A 399 12.41 -11.86 4.51
N VAL A 400 12.84 -11.02 5.45
CA VAL A 400 13.62 -9.81 5.14
C VAL A 400 15.02 -10.16 4.64
N TRP A 401 15.65 -11.20 5.18
CA TRP A 401 16.95 -11.69 4.72
C TRP A 401 16.86 -12.23 3.29
N SER A 402 15.85 -13.03 2.97
CA SER A 402 15.64 -13.55 1.61
C SER A 402 15.34 -12.42 0.62
N ALA A 403 14.57 -11.42 1.04
CA ALA A 403 14.34 -10.22 0.22
C ALA A 403 15.62 -9.39 0.03
N ALA A 404 16.49 -9.29 1.05
CA ALA A 404 17.78 -8.64 0.95
C ALA A 404 18.76 -9.41 0.04
N GLN A 405 18.69 -10.74 0.02
CA GLN A 405 19.47 -11.59 -0.89
C GLN A 405 19.09 -11.35 -2.34
N GLY A 406 17.78 -11.36 -2.64
CA GLY A 406 17.25 -11.07 -3.98
C GLY A 406 17.45 -9.63 -4.46
N THR A 407 18.03 -8.76 -3.63
CA THR A 407 18.31 -7.34 -3.92
C THR A 407 19.78 -6.97 -3.67
N THR A 408 20.71 -7.92 -3.79
CA THR A 408 22.14 -7.59 -3.90
C THR A 408 22.44 -6.95 -5.26
N ILE A 409 23.58 -6.25 -5.38
CA ILE A 409 24.00 -5.73 -6.69
C ILE A 409 24.22 -6.88 -7.68
N PHE A 410 24.80 -7.99 -7.22
CA PHE A 410 25.02 -9.18 -8.03
C PHE A 410 23.72 -9.71 -8.64
N GLU A 411 22.67 -9.90 -7.82
CA GLU A 411 21.35 -10.34 -8.31
C GLU A 411 20.70 -9.30 -9.24
N GLY A 412 20.91 -8.01 -8.97
CA GLY A 412 20.45 -6.92 -9.84
C GLY A 412 21.07 -7.01 -11.25
N VAL A 413 22.37 -7.29 -11.36
CA VAL A 413 23.03 -7.50 -12.65
C VAL A 413 22.52 -8.78 -13.32
N GLY A 414 22.31 -9.87 -12.57
CA GLY A 414 21.79 -11.12 -13.09
C GLY A 414 20.38 -11.01 -13.69
N THR A 415 19.53 -10.17 -13.10
CA THR A 415 18.11 -10.04 -13.48
C THR A 415 17.82 -8.88 -14.43
N LEU A 416 18.41 -7.69 -14.21
CA LEU A 416 18.20 -6.50 -15.05
C LEU A 416 19.27 -6.34 -16.13
N GLY A 417 20.45 -6.92 -15.95
CA GLY A 417 21.59 -6.73 -16.84
C GLY A 417 21.89 -5.24 -17.05
N THR A 418 21.96 -4.83 -18.31
CA THR A 418 22.27 -3.45 -18.68
C THR A 418 21.15 -2.46 -18.39
N LYS A 419 19.91 -2.91 -18.12
CA LYS A 419 18.79 -2.04 -17.70
C LYS A 419 19.01 -1.42 -16.31
N LEU A 420 19.95 -1.98 -15.53
CA LEU A 420 20.40 -1.42 -14.27
C LEU A 420 21.06 -0.03 -14.45
N LEU A 421 21.60 0.24 -15.65
CA LEU A 421 22.37 1.44 -15.93
C LEU A 421 21.48 2.62 -16.35
N VAL A 422 21.62 3.75 -15.66
CA VAL A 422 21.03 5.04 -16.02
C VAL A 422 21.53 5.50 -17.39
N ALA A 423 22.78 5.22 -17.74
CA ALA A 423 23.40 5.56 -19.02
C ALA A 423 22.62 5.06 -20.25
N GLN A 424 21.81 4.00 -20.11
CA GLN A 424 20.93 3.52 -21.19
C GLN A 424 19.98 4.62 -21.71
N GLN A 425 19.59 5.56 -20.87
CA GLN A 425 18.68 6.66 -21.23
C GLN A 425 19.36 7.73 -22.11
N TYR A 426 20.70 7.73 -22.18
CA TYR A 426 21.47 8.65 -23.00
C TYR A 426 21.73 8.12 -24.42
N LEU A 427 21.45 6.84 -24.67
CA LEU A 427 21.58 6.24 -25.99
C LEU A 427 20.53 6.81 -26.95
N ILE A 428 20.98 7.19 -28.13
CA ILE A 428 20.14 7.71 -29.21
C ILE A 428 20.34 6.86 -30.46
N ASN A 429 19.25 6.63 -31.20
CA ASN A 429 19.32 6.02 -32.52
C ASN A 429 19.54 7.13 -33.56
N VAL A 430 20.67 7.08 -34.25
CA VAL A 430 20.99 7.99 -35.35
C VAL A 430 21.31 7.15 -36.58
N ASP A 431 20.56 7.36 -37.67
CA ASP A 431 20.76 6.67 -38.95
C ASP A 431 20.82 5.13 -38.87
N GLY A 432 20.06 4.54 -37.93
CA GLY A 432 20.06 3.09 -37.70
C GLY A 432 21.24 2.57 -36.87
N SER A 433 22.17 3.44 -36.46
CA SER A 433 23.18 3.13 -35.47
C SER A 433 22.61 3.29 -34.06
N ASN A 434 22.66 2.21 -33.27
CA ASN A 434 22.29 2.22 -31.86
C ASN A 434 23.46 2.55 -30.93
N ARG A 435 24.63 2.98 -31.44
CA ARG A 435 25.85 3.19 -30.64
C ARG A 435 26.11 4.62 -30.22
N VAL A 436 25.29 5.57 -30.67
CA VAL A 436 25.49 6.98 -30.35
C VAL A 436 24.89 7.26 -28.98
N SER A 437 25.64 7.96 -28.13
CA SER A 437 25.17 8.43 -26.83
C SER A 437 25.27 9.95 -26.76
N ALA A 438 24.30 10.58 -26.11
CA ALA A 438 24.45 11.94 -25.64
C ALA A 438 25.65 12.04 -24.67
N PRO A 439 26.28 13.23 -24.54
CA PRO A 439 27.35 13.45 -23.57
C PRO A 439 26.92 13.05 -22.16
N LEU A 440 27.80 12.34 -21.46
CA LEU A 440 27.56 11.88 -20.10
C LEU A 440 28.13 12.87 -19.08
N PRO A 441 27.44 13.14 -17.96
CA PRO A 441 28.00 13.89 -16.84
C PRO A 441 29.24 13.20 -16.26
N SER A 442 30.19 13.98 -15.73
CA SER A 442 31.40 13.44 -15.07
C SER A 442 31.15 12.72 -13.74
N THR A 443 29.94 12.87 -13.18
CA THR A 443 29.49 12.24 -11.93
C THR A 443 28.48 11.12 -12.16
N LEU A 444 28.28 10.67 -13.41
CA LEU A 444 27.26 9.68 -13.74
C LEU A 444 27.42 8.39 -12.93
N TRP A 445 28.66 7.93 -12.70
CA TRP A 445 28.93 6.74 -11.88
C TRP A 445 28.32 6.82 -10.47
N GLN A 446 28.18 8.03 -9.89
CA GLN A 446 27.53 8.22 -8.59
C GLN A 446 26.01 8.08 -8.71
N ASP A 447 25.44 8.63 -9.78
CA ASP A 447 24.02 8.47 -10.07
C ASP A 447 23.67 7.01 -10.38
N GLU A 448 24.57 6.26 -11.01
CA GLU A 448 24.45 4.81 -11.19
C GLU A 448 24.37 4.07 -9.85
N VAL A 449 25.30 4.34 -8.91
CA VAL A 449 25.28 3.74 -7.57
C VAL A 449 24.01 4.12 -6.81
N ARG A 450 23.55 5.38 -6.92
CA ARG A 450 22.29 5.82 -6.32
C ARG A 450 21.09 5.09 -6.93
N ASN A 451 21.06 4.91 -8.24
CA ASN A 451 20.00 4.19 -8.94
C ASN A 451 19.95 2.72 -8.52
N MET A 452 21.11 2.05 -8.45
CA MET A 452 21.21 0.69 -7.92
C MET A 452 20.63 0.61 -6.51
N ALA A 453 20.97 1.55 -5.62
CA ALA A 453 20.40 1.59 -4.27
C ALA A 453 18.88 1.80 -4.23
N ASN A 454 18.35 2.70 -5.06
CA ASN A 454 16.91 2.91 -5.21
C ASN A 454 16.19 1.65 -5.69
N LEU A 455 16.76 0.94 -6.68
CA LEU A 455 16.23 -0.32 -7.19
C LEU A 455 16.23 -1.41 -6.12
N MET A 456 17.30 -1.51 -5.33
CA MET A 456 17.36 -2.46 -4.22
C MET A 456 16.26 -2.19 -3.17
N LEU A 457 16.03 -0.91 -2.82
CA LEU A 457 14.98 -0.53 -1.87
C LEU A 457 13.57 -0.82 -2.39
N ALA A 458 13.29 -0.47 -3.66
CA ALA A 458 12.03 -0.82 -4.30
C ALA A 458 11.86 -2.34 -4.42
N GLY A 459 12.94 -3.07 -4.68
CA GLY A 459 13.01 -4.52 -4.69
C GLY A 459 12.67 -5.14 -3.34
N LEU A 460 13.17 -4.57 -2.24
CA LEU A 460 12.88 -5.04 -0.89
C LEU A 460 11.37 -4.98 -0.58
N GLN A 461 10.71 -3.88 -0.96
CA GLN A 461 9.26 -3.75 -0.80
C GLN A 461 8.49 -4.75 -1.69
N ARG A 462 8.96 -4.94 -2.93
CA ARG A 462 8.30 -5.84 -3.89
C ARG A 462 8.42 -7.30 -3.49
N ILE A 463 9.62 -7.75 -3.11
CA ILE A 463 9.88 -9.17 -2.82
C ILE A 463 9.15 -9.60 -1.54
N VAL A 464 9.01 -8.73 -0.54
CA VAL A 464 8.15 -8.97 0.64
C VAL A 464 6.70 -9.22 0.24
N LEU A 465 6.19 -8.47 -0.75
CA LEU A 465 4.84 -8.68 -1.29
C LEU A 465 4.75 -9.97 -2.12
N ASP A 466 5.74 -10.23 -2.99
CA ASP A 466 5.78 -11.43 -3.82
C ASP A 466 5.83 -12.71 -2.96
N PHE A 467 6.40 -12.67 -1.76
CA PHE A 467 6.30 -13.79 -0.82
C PHE A 467 4.86 -14.11 -0.39
N VAL A 468 4.06 -13.07 -0.08
CA VAL A 468 2.67 -13.22 0.40
C VAL A 468 1.68 -13.46 -0.72
N SER A 469 1.94 -12.90 -1.90
CA SER A 469 1.13 -13.08 -3.09
C SER A 469 2.03 -13.26 -4.31
N PRO A 470 2.61 -14.48 -4.49
CA PRO A 470 3.54 -14.76 -5.56
C PRO A 470 2.94 -14.47 -6.94
N PRO A 471 3.72 -13.94 -7.89
CA PRO A 471 3.20 -13.65 -9.22
C PRO A 471 2.80 -14.94 -9.94
N ASP A 472 1.63 -14.91 -10.59
CA ASP A 472 1.16 -15.98 -11.45
C ASP A 472 1.49 -15.65 -12.91
N ILE A 473 2.67 -16.06 -13.35
CA ILE A 473 3.11 -15.87 -14.73
C ILE A 473 3.21 -17.23 -15.44
N PRO A 474 2.86 -17.30 -16.73
CA PRO A 474 3.08 -18.50 -17.52
C PRO A 474 4.58 -18.69 -17.77
N VAL A 475 5.11 -19.85 -17.39
CA VAL A 475 6.50 -20.24 -17.62
C VAL A 475 6.54 -21.47 -18.52
N THR A 476 7.25 -21.38 -19.64
CA THR A 476 7.41 -22.50 -20.57
C THR A 476 8.67 -23.27 -20.20
N THR A 477 8.48 -24.52 -19.81
CA THR A 477 9.50 -25.43 -19.30
C THR A 477 9.73 -26.59 -20.25
N VAL A 478 10.86 -27.27 -20.10
CA VAL A 478 11.30 -28.35 -21.00
C VAL A 478 10.42 -29.58 -20.83
N LEU A 479 10.08 -29.97 -19.60
CA LEU A 479 9.32 -31.20 -19.36
C LEU A 479 7.81 -30.99 -19.34
N ARG A 480 7.35 -29.87 -18.77
CA ARG A 480 5.92 -29.66 -18.46
C ARG A 480 5.22 -28.71 -19.42
N GLY A 481 5.92 -28.18 -20.43
CA GLY A 481 5.39 -27.15 -21.31
C GLY A 481 5.10 -25.86 -20.54
N THR A 482 4.06 -25.13 -20.93
CA THR A 482 3.66 -23.90 -20.25
C THR A 482 2.84 -24.21 -19.00
N VAL A 483 3.39 -23.89 -17.83
CA VAL A 483 2.79 -24.07 -16.51
C VAL A 483 2.72 -22.73 -15.77
N SER A 484 2.00 -22.70 -14.65
CA SER A 484 2.06 -21.53 -13.76
C SER A 484 3.39 -21.53 -13.01
N ALA A 485 4.00 -20.36 -12.85
CA ALA A 485 5.13 -20.20 -11.94
C ALA A 485 4.81 -20.62 -10.50
N ARG A 486 3.54 -20.51 -10.09
CA ARG A 486 3.08 -20.89 -8.76
C ARG A 486 3.08 -22.41 -8.52
N ASP A 487 3.14 -23.22 -9.57
CA ASP A 487 3.25 -24.69 -9.45
C ASP A 487 4.58 -25.13 -8.82
N TYR A 488 5.56 -24.23 -8.72
CA TYR A 488 6.86 -24.46 -8.07
C TYR A 488 6.91 -23.98 -6.62
N ILE A 489 5.81 -23.48 -6.06
CA ILE A 489 5.72 -23.05 -4.66
C ILE A 489 5.23 -24.21 -3.80
N THR A 490 5.88 -24.42 -2.66
CA THR A 490 5.60 -25.59 -1.82
C THR A 490 5.33 -25.19 -0.38
N ASP A 491 4.24 -25.70 0.17
CA ASP A 491 3.77 -25.38 1.53
C ASP A 491 4.35 -26.32 2.61
N ALA A 492 5.39 -27.09 2.27
CA ALA A 492 5.87 -28.21 3.08
C ALA A 492 7.35 -28.10 3.51
N GLY A 493 8.09 -27.12 2.99
CA GLY A 493 9.50 -26.94 3.31
C GLY A 493 9.75 -26.42 4.75
N PRO A 494 10.91 -26.74 5.36
CA PRO A 494 11.28 -26.20 6.67
C PRO A 494 11.38 -24.66 6.66
N GLU A 495 11.85 -24.07 5.56
CA GLU A 495 11.86 -22.61 5.33
C GLU A 495 10.45 -22.00 5.33
N PHE A 496 9.46 -22.76 4.84
CA PHE A 496 8.06 -22.35 4.84
C PHE A 496 7.44 -22.41 6.24
N GLN A 497 7.80 -23.38 7.08
CA GLN A 497 7.20 -23.50 8.42
C GLN A 497 7.48 -22.28 9.32
N GLU A 498 8.67 -21.69 9.22
CA GLU A 498 9.03 -20.49 9.99
C GLU A 498 8.32 -19.24 9.49
N THR A 499 8.03 -19.17 8.20
CA THR A 499 7.44 -18.00 7.53
C THR A 499 5.93 -18.13 7.32
N LYS A 500 5.33 -19.28 7.59
CA LYS A 500 3.89 -19.57 7.46
C LYS A 500 3.01 -18.59 8.24
N ALA A 501 3.46 -18.16 9.41
CA ALA A 501 2.75 -17.19 10.24
C ALA A 501 2.64 -15.80 9.56
N ILE A 502 3.51 -15.52 8.59
CA ILE A 502 3.66 -14.21 7.93
C ILE A 502 2.88 -14.15 6.61
N CYS A 503 2.44 -15.29 6.07
CA CYS A 503 1.66 -15.39 4.83
C CYS A 503 0.43 -14.50 4.76
N ASN A 504 -0.17 -14.13 5.91
CA ASN A 504 -1.30 -13.23 5.96
C ASN A 504 -0.96 -11.99 6.77
N SER A 505 0.25 -11.46 6.66
CA SER A 505 0.67 -10.33 7.50
C SER A 505 1.15 -9.11 6.72
N VAL A 506 1.30 -9.16 5.40
CA VAL A 506 1.74 -7.97 4.65
C VAL A 506 0.57 -7.03 4.36
N ARG A 507 0.82 -5.73 4.53
CA ARG A 507 -0.13 -4.66 4.23
C ARG A 507 0.35 -3.85 3.04
N ILE A 508 -0.59 -3.51 2.17
CA ILE A 508 -0.39 -2.58 1.04
C ILE A 508 -1.38 -1.44 1.19
N ARG A 509 -1.25 -0.42 0.34
CA ARG A 509 -2.24 0.64 0.23
C ARG A 509 -3.04 0.46 -1.05
N ASP A 510 -4.36 0.55 -0.93
CA ASP A 510 -5.26 0.58 -2.08
C ASP A 510 -6.34 1.62 -1.82
N GLY A 511 -6.26 2.74 -2.54
CA GLY A 511 -7.21 3.84 -2.43
C GLY A 511 -8.42 3.72 -3.37
N THR A 512 -8.55 2.63 -4.14
CA THR A 512 -9.52 2.56 -5.24
C THR A 512 -10.42 1.32 -5.21
N ALA A 513 -9.91 0.14 -4.85
CA ALA A 513 -10.68 -1.10 -4.93
C ALA A 513 -11.15 -1.63 -3.56
N TYR A 514 -10.42 -1.34 -2.48
CA TYR A 514 -10.71 -1.88 -1.15
C TYR A 514 -10.80 -0.77 -0.11
N TYR A 515 -11.67 -0.94 0.89
CA TYR A 515 -11.87 0.01 1.99
C TYR A 515 -11.81 -0.72 3.33
N ASN A 516 -11.07 -0.16 4.28
CA ASN A 516 -11.18 -0.58 5.68
C ASN A 516 -12.33 0.15 6.37
N PHE A 517 -13.15 -0.60 7.08
CA PHE A 517 -14.18 -0.04 7.97
C PHE A 517 -14.15 -0.76 9.32
N SER A 518 -14.49 -0.02 10.37
CA SER A 518 -14.58 -0.61 11.71
C SER A 518 -15.85 -1.45 11.84
N VAL A 519 -15.68 -2.79 11.82
CA VAL A 519 -16.78 -3.75 12.05
C VAL A 519 -17.45 -3.50 13.39
N ALA A 520 -16.66 -3.24 14.44
CA ALA A 520 -17.19 -2.91 15.76
C ALA A 520 -18.06 -1.63 15.73
N GLY A 521 -17.59 -0.59 15.04
CA GLY A 521 -18.36 0.63 14.84
C GLY A 521 -19.66 0.39 14.08
N LEU A 522 -19.61 -0.41 13.01
CA LEU A 522 -20.80 -0.82 12.24
C LEU A 522 -21.80 -1.59 13.13
N CYS A 523 -21.33 -2.56 13.92
CA CYS A 523 -22.16 -3.33 14.85
C CYS A 523 -22.83 -2.44 15.89
N VAL A 524 -22.11 -1.44 16.44
CA VAL A 524 -22.69 -0.47 17.39
C VAL A 524 -23.78 0.37 16.73
N ILE A 525 -23.51 0.90 15.53
CA ILE A 525 -24.48 1.71 14.77
C ILE A 525 -25.76 0.90 14.50
N LEU A 526 -25.62 -0.34 14.01
CA LEU A 526 -26.74 -1.23 13.72
C LEU A 526 -27.52 -1.59 15.00
N SER A 527 -26.81 -1.96 16.07
CA SER A 527 -27.45 -2.38 17.33
C SER A 527 -28.21 -1.24 18.00
N VAL A 528 -27.58 -0.06 18.14
CA VAL A 528 -28.21 1.12 18.76
C VAL A 528 -29.34 1.65 17.87
N GLY A 529 -29.13 1.71 16.56
CA GLY A 529 -30.15 2.14 15.60
C GLY A 529 -31.39 1.25 15.64
N SER A 530 -31.21 -0.07 15.61
CA SER A 530 -32.30 -1.05 15.73
C SER A 530 -32.98 -0.96 17.10
N ALA A 531 -32.24 -0.82 18.20
CA ALA A 531 -32.82 -0.64 19.52
C ALA A 531 -33.71 0.62 19.59
N VAL A 532 -33.25 1.76 19.08
CA VAL A 532 -34.05 3.00 19.02
C VAL A 532 -35.30 2.82 18.17
N MET A 533 -35.19 2.13 17.04
CA MET A 533 -36.35 1.82 16.18
C MET A 533 -37.37 0.94 16.91
N LEU A 534 -36.92 -0.12 17.57
CA LEU A 534 -37.79 -1.02 18.34
C LEU A 534 -38.45 -0.28 19.51
N ILE A 535 -37.70 0.54 20.24
CA ILE A 535 -38.23 1.34 21.36
C ILE A 535 -39.32 2.29 20.87
N ASN A 536 -39.07 3.02 19.77
CA ASN A 536 -40.05 3.96 19.23
C ASN A 536 -41.33 3.26 18.76
N THR A 537 -41.19 2.13 18.06
CA THR A 537 -42.33 1.44 17.42
C THR A 537 -43.14 0.61 18.41
N PHE A 538 -42.48 -0.11 19.31
CA PHE A 538 -43.14 -1.08 20.20
C PHE A 538 -43.27 -0.59 21.64
N CYS A 539 -42.31 0.16 22.16
CA CYS A 539 -42.26 0.47 23.59
C CYS A 539 -42.96 1.79 23.95
N VAL A 540 -42.70 2.86 23.21
CA VAL A 540 -43.00 4.22 23.71
C VAL A 540 -44.49 4.49 23.95
N PRO A 541 -45.43 4.15 23.06
CA PRO A 541 -46.85 4.30 23.38
C PRO A 541 -47.30 3.18 24.34
N ASN A 542 -47.02 1.92 23.99
CA ASN A 542 -47.65 0.76 24.64
C ASN A 542 -47.13 0.52 26.06
N VAL A 543 -45.82 0.58 26.28
CA VAL A 543 -45.19 0.35 27.58
C VAL A 543 -45.41 1.53 28.51
N VAL A 544 -45.33 2.78 28.03
CA VAL A 544 -45.60 3.96 28.87
C VAL A 544 -47.06 3.97 29.34
N PHE A 545 -48.02 3.65 28.45
CA PHE A 545 -49.42 3.53 28.85
C PHE A 545 -49.68 2.32 29.75
N TRP A 546 -48.98 1.20 29.54
CA TRP A 546 -49.08 0.01 30.40
C TRP A 546 -48.51 0.24 31.81
N ILE A 547 -47.29 0.80 31.92
CA ILE A 547 -46.64 1.14 33.20
C ILE A 547 -47.51 2.12 33.99
N ARG A 548 -48.03 3.17 33.35
CA ARG A 548 -48.91 4.17 33.99
C ARG A 548 -50.27 3.60 34.41
N ARG A 549 -50.71 2.49 33.82
CA ARG A 549 -51.95 1.80 34.21
C ARG A 549 -51.74 0.85 35.39
N ARG A 550 -50.54 0.27 35.51
CA ARG A 550 -50.22 -0.81 36.48
C ARG A 550 -49.53 -0.32 37.74
N ILE A 551 -48.64 0.67 37.66
CA ILE A 551 -47.71 1.03 38.75
C ILE A 551 -48.06 2.37 39.39
N LEU A 552 -48.34 3.39 38.59
CA LEU A 552 -48.80 4.69 39.09
C LEU A 552 -50.32 4.65 39.13
N LYS A 553 -50.96 4.80 40.30
CA LYS A 553 -52.42 4.99 40.36
C LYS A 553 -52.78 6.12 39.39
N GLU A 554 -53.67 5.84 38.44
CA GLU A 554 -53.94 6.68 37.27
C GLU A 554 -54.32 8.13 37.67
N GLU A 555 -53.32 9.02 37.73
CA GLU A 555 -53.56 10.44 37.96
C GLU A 555 -54.31 11.05 36.76
N THR A 556 -55.19 12.01 37.03
CA THR A 556 -55.99 12.73 36.03
C THR A 556 -55.15 13.36 34.91
N HIS A 557 -53.91 13.78 35.23
CA HIS A 557 -52.94 14.26 34.25
C HIS A 557 -52.49 13.17 33.25
N SER A 558 -52.25 11.95 33.73
CA SER A 558 -51.78 10.84 32.90
C SER A 558 -52.83 10.37 31.89
N ARG A 559 -54.12 10.35 32.28
CA ARG A 559 -55.24 10.07 31.37
C ARG A 559 -55.39 11.14 30.30
N CYS A 560 -55.28 12.42 30.69
CA CYS A 560 -55.29 13.54 29.76
C CYS A 560 -54.18 13.42 28.71
N ALA A 561 -52.95 13.17 29.14
CA ALA A 561 -51.80 13.12 28.23
C ALA A 561 -51.86 11.94 27.25
N LYS A 562 -52.42 10.79 27.68
CA LYS A 562 -52.73 9.67 26.78
C LYS A 562 -53.79 10.06 25.76
N GLN A 563 -54.92 10.62 26.21
CA GLN A 563 -56.02 11.01 25.34
C GLN A 563 -55.61 12.10 24.35
N ALA A 564 -54.89 13.13 24.81
CA ALA A 564 -54.36 14.19 23.96
C ALA A 564 -53.41 13.66 22.86
N TRP A 565 -52.59 12.64 23.16
CA TRP A 565 -51.69 12.02 22.17
C TRP A 565 -52.46 11.26 21.07
N LEU A 566 -53.55 10.58 21.44
CA LEU A 566 -54.43 9.89 20.49
C LEU A 566 -55.21 10.90 19.64
N GLU A 567 -55.85 11.88 20.29
CA GLU A 567 -56.68 12.89 19.62
C GLU A 567 -55.88 13.82 18.71
N SER A 568 -54.60 14.05 19.01
CA SER A 568 -53.70 14.86 18.18
C SER A 568 -53.22 14.12 16.93
N HIS A 569 -53.48 12.82 16.79
CA HIS A 569 -53.11 12.08 15.59
C HIS A 569 -53.98 12.48 14.41
N TRP A 570 -53.40 12.62 13.22
CA TRP A 570 -54.12 13.15 12.04
C TRP A 570 -55.38 12.34 11.68
N LEU A 571 -55.39 11.02 11.89
CA LEU A 571 -56.59 10.18 11.69
C LEU A 571 -57.73 10.53 12.66
N TYR A 572 -57.40 10.87 13.91
CA TYR A 572 -58.39 11.33 14.89
C TYR A 572 -58.89 12.74 14.60
N LEU A 573 -58.01 13.62 14.11
CA LEU A 573 -58.41 14.95 13.65
C LEU A 573 -59.38 14.85 12.46
N LEU A 574 -59.11 13.93 11.52
CA LEU A 574 -60.01 13.63 10.39
C LEU A 574 -61.38 13.12 10.89
N ARG A 575 -61.39 12.20 11.86
CA ARG A 575 -62.61 11.76 12.54
C ARG A 575 -63.38 12.93 13.15
N ALA A 576 -62.71 13.76 13.95
CA ALA A 576 -63.37 14.87 14.66
C ALA A 576 -63.99 15.91 13.70
N VAL A 577 -63.35 16.16 12.56
CA VAL A 577 -63.88 17.04 11.50
C VAL A 577 -65.06 16.37 10.79
N SER A 578 -64.95 15.09 10.43
CA SER A 578 -66.02 14.37 9.72
C SER A 578 -67.29 14.16 10.56
N GLU A 579 -67.16 13.89 11.87
CA GLU A 579 -68.31 13.75 12.79
C GLU A 579 -69.01 15.09 13.08
N ARG A 580 -68.29 16.22 13.00
CA ARG A 580 -68.84 17.58 13.22
C ARG A 580 -69.24 18.31 11.94
N GLY A 581 -69.00 17.73 10.78
CA GLY A 581 -69.40 18.29 9.48
C GLY A 581 -70.92 18.42 9.36
N LYS A 582 -71.40 19.32 8.49
CA LYS A 582 -72.82 19.69 8.35
C LYS A 582 -73.78 18.52 8.08
N ASN A 583 -73.28 17.37 7.61
CA ASN A 583 -74.09 16.19 7.32
C ASN A 583 -74.06 15.09 8.40
N GLY A 584 -73.30 15.23 9.50
CA GLY A 584 -73.40 14.45 10.76
C GLY A 584 -73.52 12.91 10.70
N GLY A 585 -73.31 12.27 9.54
CA GLY A 585 -73.82 10.93 9.28
C GLY A 585 -72.79 9.81 9.40
N VAL A 586 -71.49 10.12 9.30
CA VAL A 586 -70.43 9.10 9.36
C VAL A 586 -69.95 8.98 10.79
N ARG A 587 -70.37 7.90 11.46
CA ARG A 587 -69.87 7.55 12.80
C ARG A 587 -68.64 6.67 12.66
N TRP A 588 -67.60 6.97 13.42
CA TRP A 588 -66.40 6.15 13.47
C TRP A 588 -66.35 5.35 14.77
N ASP A 589 -66.15 4.04 14.64
CA ASP A 589 -65.82 3.18 15.77
C ASP A 589 -64.30 3.23 16.02
N VAL A 590 -63.95 3.23 17.30
CA VAL A 590 -62.55 3.17 17.76
C VAL A 590 -62.47 2.14 18.87
N GLU A 591 -61.54 1.20 18.74
CA GLU A 591 -61.18 0.33 19.85
C GLU A 591 -60.73 1.15 21.06
N LYS A 592 -61.07 0.70 22.29
CA LYS A 592 -60.79 1.43 23.54
C LYS A 592 -59.31 1.80 23.75
N ASP A 593 -58.40 1.12 23.07
CA ASP A 593 -56.95 1.37 23.11
C ASP A 593 -56.32 1.45 21.69
N GLY A 594 -57.14 1.47 20.62
CA GLY A 594 -56.68 1.49 19.22
C GLY A 594 -56.51 2.91 18.66
N GLY A 595 -55.46 3.12 17.86
CA GLY A 595 -55.13 4.43 17.30
C GLY A 595 -55.77 4.75 15.94
N ILE A 596 -56.51 3.80 15.34
CA ILE A 596 -57.02 3.89 13.97
C ILE A 596 -58.56 3.86 14.01
N PRO A 597 -59.24 4.96 13.67
CA PRO A 597 -60.70 4.99 13.58
C PRO A 597 -61.18 4.26 12.31
N VAL A 598 -62.28 3.50 12.44
CA VAL A 598 -62.91 2.76 11.34
C VAL A 598 -64.37 3.19 11.20
N THR A 599 -64.88 3.37 9.98
CA THR A 599 -66.27 3.79 9.76
C THR A 599 -67.25 2.71 10.18
N ARG A 600 -68.32 3.11 10.88
CA ARG A 600 -69.40 2.22 11.31
C ARG A 600 -70.36 1.99 10.13
N GLY A 601 -70.13 0.91 9.40
CA GLY A 601 -70.91 0.50 8.22
C GLY A 601 -70.24 0.93 6.90
N ASN A 602 -70.15 0.00 5.94
CA ASN A 602 -69.49 0.19 4.64
C ASN A 602 -70.35 0.96 3.60
N THR A 603 -71.57 1.38 3.95
CA THR A 603 -72.57 1.84 2.97
C THR A 603 -72.75 3.36 2.89
N ILE A 604 -72.06 4.15 3.74
CA ILE A 604 -72.12 5.61 3.69
C ILE A 604 -70.82 6.15 3.07
N GLY A 605 -70.81 6.28 1.75
CA GLY A 605 -69.78 7.05 1.06
C GLY A 605 -69.94 8.54 1.38
N PHE A 606 -68.86 9.24 1.74
CA PHE A 606 -68.86 10.68 1.96
C PHE A 606 -67.90 11.35 0.97
N ARG A 607 -68.27 12.52 0.43
CA ARG A 607 -67.37 13.28 -0.44
C ARG A 607 -66.37 14.04 0.42
N GLY A 608 -65.13 14.16 -0.04
CA GLY A 608 -64.10 14.95 0.65
C GLY A 608 -64.54 16.40 0.92
N THR A 609 -65.36 16.96 0.03
CA THR A 609 -65.95 18.31 0.14
C THR A 609 -66.93 18.45 1.30
N ASP A 610 -67.61 17.36 1.70
CA ASP A 610 -68.63 17.39 2.75
C ASP A 610 -68.00 17.62 4.14
N MET A 611 -66.69 17.38 4.27
CA MET A 611 -65.92 17.59 5.50
C MET A 611 -65.53 19.05 5.75
N TRP A 612 -65.34 19.85 4.69
CA TRP A 612 -64.69 21.17 4.78
C TRP A 612 -65.62 22.37 4.52
N GLY A 613 -66.87 22.12 4.13
CA GLY A 613 -67.85 23.15 3.76
C GLY A 613 -67.90 23.42 2.25
N PRO A 614 -68.83 24.27 1.76
CA PRO A 614 -68.90 24.59 0.34
C PRO A 614 -67.57 25.20 -0.13
N LEU A 615 -67.10 24.75 -1.29
CA LEU A 615 -65.96 25.36 -1.95
C LEU A 615 -66.25 26.87 -2.16
N PRO A 616 -65.26 27.76 -1.99
CA PRO A 616 -65.45 29.15 -2.40
C PRO A 616 -65.89 29.19 -3.86
N GLU A 617 -66.80 30.10 -4.22
CA GLU A 617 -67.45 30.24 -5.54
C GLU A 617 -66.51 30.33 -6.76
N LYS A 618 -65.19 30.29 -6.55
CA LYS A 618 -64.15 30.31 -7.60
C LYS A 618 -63.51 28.95 -7.88
N CYS A 619 -64.09 27.85 -7.41
CA CYS A 619 -63.60 26.49 -7.68
C CYS A 619 -64.64 25.61 -8.41
N VAL A 620 -65.46 26.22 -9.28
CA VAL A 620 -66.27 25.53 -10.29
C VAL A 620 -65.82 25.99 -11.67
#